data_AF-A0A0D1WNR2-F1
#
_entry.id   AF-A0A0D1WNR2-F1
#
_cell.length_a   1.000
_cell.length_b   1.000
_cell.length_c   1.000
_cell.angle_alpha   90.00
_cell.angle_beta   90.00
_cell.angle_gamma   90.00
#
_symmetry.space_group_name_H-M   'P 1'
#
loop_
_entity.id
_entity.type
_entity.pdbx_description
1 polymer ?
#
loop_
_entity_poly.entity_id
_entity_poly.type
_entity_poly.pdbx_seq_one_letter_code
_entity_poly.pdbx_strand_id
1 'polypeptide(L)'
;MDEDLYFLIEDILEQMAVEGRSHFAPHYVCARLGVTDLKSVTEYMLDLVGKKLTVYYEVECPNGDSDYDVDSLSEITEEIRTCSICDIKYIPSLDKVWIVFNFLPGYLKHVKKKKSVQLIM
;
A
#
# COMPACT_ATOMS: atom_id res chain seq x y z
N MET A 1 -7.65 -18.62 4.96
CA MET A 1 -6.31 -18.10 5.20
C MET A 1 -5.92 -18.50 6.63
N ASP A 2 -4.65 -18.84 6.85
CA ASP A 2 -4.14 -19.27 8.15
C ASP A 2 -4.20 -18.10 9.16
N GLU A 3 -4.70 -18.33 10.38
CA GLU A 3 -4.80 -17.29 11.41
C GLU A 3 -3.41 -16.72 11.76
N ASP A 4 -2.38 -17.56 11.68
CA ASP A 4 -1.00 -17.17 11.95
C ASP A 4 -0.48 -16.11 10.96
N LEU A 5 -0.90 -16.17 9.70
CA LEU A 5 -0.48 -15.20 8.68
C LEU A 5 -1.04 -13.80 8.98
N TYR A 6 -2.26 -13.71 9.49
CA TYR A 6 -2.87 -12.42 9.86
C TYR A 6 -2.10 -11.73 10.99
N PHE A 7 -1.76 -12.48 12.03
CA PHE A 7 -0.96 -11.95 13.14
C PHE A 7 0.39 -11.42 12.65
N LEU A 8 1.05 -12.15 11.75
CA LEU A 8 2.32 -11.72 11.18
C LEU A 8 2.18 -10.45 10.32
N ILE A 9 1.11 -10.34 9.51
CA ILE A 9 0.85 -9.12 8.73
C ILE A 9 0.64 -7.93 9.67
N GLU A 10 -0.16 -8.10 10.73
CA GLU A 10 -0.41 -7.05 11.73
C GLU A 10 0.87 -6.56 12.40
N ASP A 11 1.75 -7.48 12.82
CA ASP A 11 3.03 -7.13 13.43
C ASP A 11 3.94 -6.36 12.47
N ILE A 12 4.01 -6.77 11.19
CA ILE A 12 4.78 -6.06 10.16
C ILE A 12 4.20 -4.67 9.90
N LEU A 13 2.88 -4.53 9.82
CA LEU A 13 2.23 -3.23 9.63
C LEU A 13 2.49 -2.29 10.81
N GLU A 14 2.47 -2.79 12.04
CA GLU A 14 2.80 -2.00 13.21
C GLU A 14 4.27 -1.54 13.18
N GLN A 15 5.21 -2.43 12.83
CA GLN A 15 6.62 -2.08 12.67
C GLN A 15 6.82 -1.00 11.61
N MET A 16 6.23 -1.19 10.43
CA MET A 16 6.29 -0.22 9.33
C MET A 16 5.72 1.15 9.73
N ALA A 17 4.64 1.18 10.51
CA ALA A 17 4.06 2.40 11.05
C ALA A 17 5.00 3.11 12.03
N VAL A 18 5.73 2.37 12.88
CA VAL A 18 6.76 2.93 13.78
C VAL A 18 7.95 3.49 13.01
N GLU A 19 8.39 2.80 11.95
CA GLU A 19 9.47 3.25 11.06
C GLU A 19 9.11 4.49 10.24
N GLY A 20 7.85 4.92 10.26
CA GLY A 20 7.39 6.10 9.52
C GLY A 20 7.18 5.84 8.03
N ARG A 21 6.98 4.58 7.61
CA ARG A 21 6.56 4.27 6.24
C ARG A 21 5.16 4.83 6.01
N SER A 22 4.96 5.56 4.92
CA SER A 22 3.69 6.23 4.64
C SER A 22 2.98 5.71 3.40
N HIS A 23 3.68 5.09 2.44
CA HIS A 23 3.16 4.61 1.17
C HIS A 23 3.86 3.31 0.77
N PHE A 24 3.11 2.25 0.50
CA PHE A 24 3.67 0.93 0.20
C PHE A 24 2.67 0.01 -0.49
N ALA A 25 3.17 -0.89 -1.34
CA ALA A 25 2.37 -1.95 -1.96
C ALA A 25 2.44 -3.26 -1.16
N PRO A 26 1.46 -4.17 -1.35
CA PRO A 26 1.41 -5.45 -0.65
C PRO A 26 2.62 -6.36 -0.95
N HIS A 27 3.29 -6.20 -2.09
CA HIS A 27 4.54 -6.92 -2.38
C HIS A 27 5.63 -6.64 -1.34
N TYR A 28 5.65 -5.43 -0.77
CA TYR A 28 6.62 -5.04 0.24
C TYR A 28 6.39 -5.78 1.56
N VAL A 29 5.11 -5.95 1.94
CA VAL A 29 4.70 -6.74 3.11
C VAL A 29 5.06 -8.21 2.89
N CYS A 30 4.77 -8.75 1.70
CA CYS A 30 5.16 -10.11 1.32
C CYS A 30 6.67 -10.35 1.46
N ALA A 31 7.48 -9.42 0.95
CA ALA A 31 8.93 -9.49 1.02
C ALA A 31 9.45 -9.47 2.48
N ARG A 32 8.86 -8.66 3.36
CA ARG A 32 9.22 -8.64 4.79
C ARG A 32 8.84 -9.91 5.53
N LEU A 33 7.72 -10.52 5.15
CA LEU A 33 7.24 -11.77 5.72
C LEU A 33 7.95 -13.01 5.15
N GLY A 34 8.65 -12.88 4.03
CA GLY A 34 9.23 -14.01 3.31
C GLY A 34 8.17 -14.93 2.68
N VAL A 35 6.99 -14.38 2.35
CA VAL A 35 5.88 -15.14 1.74
C VAL A 35 5.67 -14.72 0.30
N THR A 36 5.13 -15.63 -0.52
CA THR A 36 4.82 -15.38 -1.94
C THR A 36 3.32 -15.24 -2.20
N ASP A 37 2.48 -15.41 -1.18
CA ASP A 37 1.03 -15.34 -1.30
C ASP A 37 0.54 -13.88 -1.32
N LEU A 38 0.84 -13.20 -2.42
CA LEU A 38 0.46 -11.80 -2.64
C LEU A 38 -1.05 -11.61 -2.58
N LYS A 39 -1.83 -12.59 -3.07
CA LYS A 39 -3.28 -12.50 -3.12
C LYS A 39 -3.85 -12.41 -1.71
N SER A 40 -3.53 -13.38 -0.85
CA SER A 40 -4.06 -13.40 0.52
C SER A 40 -3.60 -12.20 1.33
N VAL A 41 -2.34 -11.76 1.18
CA VAL A 41 -1.83 -10.54 1.84
C VAL A 41 -2.61 -9.32 1.36
N THR A 42 -2.84 -9.18 0.05
CA THR A 42 -3.58 -8.04 -0.51
C THR A 42 -5.03 -8.03 -0.04
N GLU A 43 -5.72 -9.18 -0.07
CA GLU A 43 -7.10 -9.32 0.41
C GLU A 43 -7.23 -8.91 1.88
N TYR A 44 -6.31 -9.38 2.74
CA TYR A 44 -6.30 -8.99 4.14
C TYR A 44 -6.06 -7.49 4.33
N MET A 45 -5.11 -6.91 3.59
CA MET A 45 -4.84 -5.47 3.69
C MET A 45 -6.04 -4.63 3.22
N LEU A 46 -6.80 -5.09 2.23
CA LEU A 46 -8.06 -4.46 1.82
C LEU A 46 -9.10 -4.49 2.95
N ASP A 47 -9.19 -5.57 3.74
CA ASP A 47 -10.09 -5.63 4.91
C ASP A 47 -9.72 -4.65 6.04
N LEU A 48 -8.49 -4.14 6.03
CA LEU A 48 -7.98 -3.11 6.94
C LEU A 48 -8.23 -1.68 6.44
N VAL A 49 -8.72 -1.50 5.21
CA VAL A 49 -9.05 -0.18 4.66
C VAL A 49 -10.17 0.47 5.49
N GLY A 50 -10.01 1.76 5.80
CA GLY A 50 -10.92 2.51 6.67
C GLY A 50 -10.74 2.24 8.18
N LYS A 51 -9.98 1.21 8.56
CA LYS A 51 -9.64 0.90 9.97
C LYS A 51 -8.20 1.28 10.30
N LYS A 52 -7.26 0.85 9.46
CA LYS A 52 -5.81 1.07 9.62
C LYS A 52 -5.17 1.68 8.38
N LEU A 53 -5.72 1.37 7.21
CA LEU A 53 -5.13 1.73 5.92
C LEU A 53 -6.09 2.62 5.10
N THR A 54 -5.51 3.37 4.18
CA THR A 54 -6.18 3.98 3.03
C THR A 54 -5.60 3.33 1.79
N VAL A 55 -6.44 2.98 0.82
CA VAL A 55 -6.01 2.41 -0.46
C VAL A 55 -5.87 3.51 -1.51
N TYR A 56 -4.86 3.39 -2.37
CA TYR A 56 -4.69 4.19 -3.57
C TYR A 56 -4.31 3.26 -4.73
N TYR A 57 -4.31 3.80 -5.93
CA TYR A 57 -3.97 3.10 -7.15
C TYR A 57 -2.88 3.85 -7.91
N GLU A 58 -1.71 3.23 -8.05
CA GLU A 58 -0.61 3.77 -8.85
C GLU A 58 -0.76 3.35 -10.31
N VAL A 59 -0.66 4.32 -11.23
CA VAL A 59 -0.70 4.07 -12.67
C VAL A 59 0.72 3.96 -13.20
N GLU A 60 1.04 2.81 -13.80
CA GLU A 60 2.33 2.52 -14.42
C GLU A 60 2.35 2.96 -15.89
N CYS A 61 3.40 3.68 -16.28
CA CYS A 61 3.66 4.02 -17.68
C CYS A 61 4.29 2.82 -18.43
N PRO A 62 4.32 2.82 -19.77
CA PRO A 62 4.87 1.69 -20.55
C PRO A 62 6.32 1.30 -20.25
N ASN A 63 7.12 2.22 -19.68
CA ASN A 63 8.51 1.96 -19.30
C ASN A 63 8.64 1.35 -17.89
N GLY A 64 7.54 1.15 -17.17
CA GLY A 64 7.55 0.54 -15.83
C GLY A 64 7.65 1.54 -14.67
N ASP A 65 7.60 2.84 -14.94
CA ASP A 65 7.58 3.87 -13.88
C ASP A 65 6.15 4.10 -13.36
N SER A 66 6.00 4.25 -12.03
CA SER A 66 4.76 4.75 -11.41
C SER A 66 4.63 6.24 -11.68
N ASP A 67 3.69 6.63 -12.54
CA ASP A 67 3.55 8.02 -13.01
C ASP A 67 2.73 8.88 -12.05
N TYR A 68 1.58 8.37 -11.58
CA TYR A 68 0.70 9.08 -10.66
C TYR A 68 -0.20 8.12 -9.87
N ASP A 69 -0.76 8.61 -8.77
CA ASP A 69 -1.73 7.92 -7.93
C ASP A 69 -3.15 8.49 -8.09
N VAL A 70 -4.16 7.64 -7.90
CA VAL A 70 -5.58 8.00 -7.82
C VAL A 70 -6.28 7.33 -6.64
N ASP A 71 -7.34 7.95 -6.14
CA ASP A 71 -8.15 7.41 -5.04
C ASP A 71 -9.17 6.37 -5.55
N SER A 72 -9.51 6.43 -6.84
CA SER A 72 -10.47 5.54 -7.49
C SER A 72 -10.05 5.19 -8.91
N LEU A 73 -10.25 3.92 -9.29
CA LEU A 73 -10.03 3.46 -10.67
C LEU A 73 -10.87 4.23 -11.70
N SER A 74 -12.01 4.81 -11.29
CA SER A 74 -12.86 5.63 -12.18
C SER A 74 -12.24 6.98 -12.57
N GLU A 75 -11.18 7.42 -11.86
CA GLU A 75 -10.45 8.66 -12.17
C GLU A 75 -9.42 8.46 -13.28
N ILE A 76 -9.16 7.21 -13.68
CA ILE A 76 -8.24 6.88 -14.76
C ILE A 76 -8.97 7.12 -16.09
N THR A 77 -8.55 8.17 -16.81
CA THR A 77 -9.11 8.53 -18.11
C THR A 77 -8.33 7.87 -19.25
N GLU A 78 -9.02 7.52 -20.33
CA GLU A 78 -8.42 6.98 -21.57
C GLU A 78 -7.85 8.11 -22.46
N GLU A 79 -7.29 9.15 -21.85
CA GLU A 79 -6.68 10.27 -22.56
C GLU A 79 -5.17 10.10 -22.68
N ILE A 80 -4.59 10.61 -23.77
CA ILE A 80 -3.14 10.61 -23.94
C ILE A 80 -2.51 11.53 -22.90
N ARG A 81 -1.58 10.97 -22.13
CA ARG A 81 -0.77 11.69 -21.14
C ARG A 81 0.71 11.55 -21.44
N THR A 82 1.52 12.37 -20.79
CA THR A 82 2.99 12.27 -20.82
C THR A 82 3.45 11.90 -19.43
N CYS A 83 4.24 10.83 -19.30
CA CYS A 83 4.78 10.40 -18.02
C CYS A 83 5.68 11.48 -17.43
N SER A 84 5.47 11.81 -16.16
CA SER A 84 6.22 12.81 -15.40
C SER A 84 7.67 12.41 -15.09
N ILE A 85 8.01 11.12 -15.26
CA ILE A 85 9.33 10.57 -14.95
C ILE A 85 10.18 10.38 -16.21
N CYS A 86 9.62 9.73 -17.24
CA CYS A 86 10.38 9.34 -18.43
C CYS A 86 9.89 9.98 -19.74
N ASP A 87 8.98 10.96 -19.68
CA ASP A 87 8.48 11.77 -20.79
C ASP A 87 7.82 11.00 -21.96
N ILE A 88 7.52 9.70 -21.77
CA ILE A 88 6.83 8.90 -22.79
C ILE A 88 5.34 9.27 -22.85
N LYS A 89 4.80 9.36 -24.07
CA LYS A 89 3.36 9.51 -24.28
C LYS A 89 2.67 8.16 -24.24
N TYR A 90 1.57 8.07 -23.49
CA TYR A 90 0.82 6.84 -23.32
C TYR A 90 -0.65 7.11 -22.99
N ILE A 91 -1.48 6.08 -23.14
CA ILE A 91 -2.86 6.06 -22.64
C ILE A 91 -2.84 5.16 -21.39
N PRO A 92 -3.27 5.64 -20.22
CA PRO A 92 -3.40 4.81 -19.03
C PRO A 92 -4.23 3.56 -19.28
N SER A 93 -3.83 2.44 -18.69
CA SER A 93 -4.57 1.17 -18.80
C SER A 93 -4.78 0.58 -17.41
N LEU A 94 -5.98 0.06 -17.16
CA LEU A 94 -6.30 -0.64 -15.91
C LEU A 94 -5.45 -1.89 -15.68
N ASP A 95 -4.90 -2.50 -16.75
CA ASP A 95 -3.96 -3.63 -16.64
C ASP A 95 -2.57 -3.20 -16.13
N LYS A 96 -2.33 -1.89 -16.02
CA LYS A 96 -1.09 -1.26 -15.57
C LYS A 96 -1.34 -0.41 -14.33
N VAL A 97 -2.15 -0.93 -13.42
CA VAL A 97 -2.48 -0.27 -12.15
C VAL A 97 -2.10 -1.14 -10.97
N TRP A 98 -1.42 -0.55 -10.00
CA TRP A 98 -0.96 -1.23 -8.79
C TRP A 98 -1.72 -0.73 -7.56
N ILE A 99 -2.12 -1.65 -6.69
CA ILE A 99 -2.72 -1.31 -5.40
C ILE A 99 -1.61 -0.93 -4.43
N VAL A 100 -1.75 0.23 -3.80
CA VAL A 100 -0.87 0.71 -2.75
C VAL A 100 -1.68 1.19 -1.55
N PHE A 101 -1.00 1.32 -0.41
CA PHE A 101 -1.63 1.67 0.85
C PHE A 101 -0.84 2.75 1.59
N ASN A 102 -1.58 3.61 2.27
CA ASN A 102 -1.06 4.48 3.32
C ASN A 102 -1.65 4.08 4.66
N PHE A 103 -0.94 4.37 5.76
CA PHE A 103 -1.55 4.27 7.08
C PHE A 103 -2.50 5.44 7.34
N LEU A 104 -3.64 5.15 7.96
CA LEU A 104 -4.53 6.18 8.47
C LEU A 104 -3.83 6.99 9.57
N PRO A 105 -3.99 8.33 9.60
CA PRO A 105 -3.40 9.16 10.64
C PRO A 105 -3.80 8.74 12.06
N GLY A 106 -5.03 8.25 12.23
CA GLY A 106 -5.54 7.72 13.50
C GLY A 106 -4.78 6.47 13.96
N TYR A 107 -4.47 5.55 13.03
CA TYR A 107 -3.72 4.34 13.32
C TYR A 107 -2.27 4.66 13.69
N LEU A 108 -1.60 5.57 12.96
CA LEU A 108 -0.24 6.01 13.31
C LEU A 108 -0.16 6.59 14.73
N LYS A 109 -1.16 7.40 15.14
CA LYS A 109 -1.24 7.93 16.51
C LYS A 109 -1.40 6.82 17.55
N HIS A 110 -2.24 5.82 17.25
CA HIS A 110 -2.46 4.68 18.12
C HIS A 110 -1.18 3.87 18.34
N VAL A 111 -0.47 3.51 17.27
CA VAL A 111 0.78 2.74 17.33
C VAL A 111 1.87 3.47 18.13
N LYS A 112 2.05 4.78 17.89
CA LYS A 112 3.00 5.60 18.66
C LYS A 112 2.69 5.59 20.15
N LYS A 113 1.41 5.75 20.52
CA LYS A 113 0.99 5.70 21.93
C LYS A 113 1.25 4.33 22.56
N LYS A 114 0.94 3.24 21.84
CA LYS A 114 1.18 1.86 22.31
C LYS A 114 2.66 1.62 22.62
N LYS A 115 3.57 2.05 21.74
CA LYS A 115 5.01 1.90 21.95
C LYS A 115 5.56 2.77 23.08
N SER A 116 5.07 4.00 23.23
CA SER A 116 5.45 4.85 24.36
C SER A 116 5.09 4.23 25.71
N VAL A 117 3.94 3.55 25.81
CA VAL A 117 3.54 2.84 27.04
C VAL A 117 4.42 1.62 27.30
N GLN A 118 4.80 0.86 26.26
CA GLN A 118 5.72 -0.28 26.41
C GLN A 118 7.14 0.10 26.84
N LEU A 119 7.59 1.33 26.57
CA LEU A 119 8.92 1.81 26.98
C LEU A 119 8.96 2.36 28.42
N ILE A 120 7.79 2.57 29.03
CA ILE A 120 7.65 3.11 30.41
C ILE A 120 7.36 1.99 31.42
N MET A 121 6.98 0.80 30.94
CA MET A 121 6.78 -0.41 31.73
C MET A 121 8.02 -1.29 31.72
#